data_AF-I4BT75-F1
#
_entry.id   AF-I4BT75-F1
#
_cell.length_a   1.000
_cell.length_b   1.000
_cell.length_c   1.000
_cell.angle_alpha   90.00
_cell.angle_beta   90.00
_cell.angle_gamma   90.00
#
_symmetry.space_group_name_H-M   'P 1'
#
loop_
_entity.id
_entity.type
_entity.pdbx_description
1 polymer ?
#
loop_
_entity_poly.entity_id
_entity_poly.type
_entity_poly.pdbx_seq_one_letter_code
_entity_poly.pdbx_strand_id
1 'polypeptide(L)'
;MAVVVARSAITLLGSSTMTAARTSKAEARRRAVEAFRRANEERAARDRENLKDATILIHAIDKLAEIGEWKKVRRAELRAQADAQLEREEAKRVGDERAAAGAAIERMRERGETLTTIATNHGVAIGAVRAMARHAPNSGKSLQQSGSHALGTGRAEEGVGGSSGAAHAESGEWPTNAATA
;
A
#
# COMPACT_ATOMS: atom_id res chain seq x y z
N MET A 1 88.05 -27.71 -78.53
CA MET A 1 88.06 -26.81 -77.35
C MET A 1 87.28 -25.55 -77.67
N ALA A 2 86.14 -25.32 -77.01
CA ALA A 2 85.53 -23.99 -76.84
C ALA A 2 84.53 -24.06 -75.67
N VAL A 3 84.55 -23.03 -74.85
CA VAL A 3 84.14 -22.98 -73.44
C VAL A 3 82.68 -22.52 -73.27
N VAL A 4 82.07 -23.06 -72.21
CA VAL A 4 80.81 -22.69 -71.51
C VAL A 4 80.47 -21.19 -71.51
N VAL A 5 79.20 -20.84 -71.75
CA VAL A 5 78.51 -19.74 -71.02
C VAL A 5 77.02 -20.07 -70.86
N ALA A 6 76.64 -20.56 -69.68
CA ALA A 6 75.26 -20.51 -69.20
C ALA A 6 74.98 -19.09 -68.67
N ARG A 7 74.00 -18.39 -69.24
CA ARG A 7 73.51 -17.11 -68.67
C ARG A 7 72.20 -17.35 -67.93
N SER A 8 72.26 -17.11 -66.62
CA SER A 8 71.18 -17.18 -65.65
C SER A 8 69.93 -16.42 -66.07
N ALA A 9 68.78 -17.10 -66.07
CA ALA A 9 67.45 -16.51 -66.06
C ALA A 9 66.91 -16.50 -64.62
N ILE A 10 67.46 -15.65 -63.75
CA ILE A 10 66.94 -15.44 -62.40
C ILE A 10 66.90 -13.94 -62.15
N THR A 11 65.87 -13.25 -62.66
CA THR A 11 65.43 -11.93 -62.14
C THR A 11 64.16 -11.45 -62.86
N LEU A 12 63.04 -12.17 -62.72
CA LEU A 12 61.70 -11.61 -63.05
C LEU A 12 60.55 -12.17 -62.16
N LEU A 13 60.82 -13.10 -61.24
CA LEU A 13 59.82 -13.73 -60.37
C LEU A 13 59.60 -13.02 -59.01
N GLY A 14 60.31 -11.93 -58.72
CA GLY A 14 60.25 -11.27 -57.39
C GLY A 14 59.13 -10.24 -57.20
N SER A 15 58.55 -9.69 -58.28
CA SER A 15 57.59 -8.59 -58.18
C SER A 15 56.12 -9.05 -58.01
N SER A 16 55.76 -10.17 -58.64
CA SER A 16 54.38 -10.68 -58.63
C SER A 16 53.98 -11.33 -57.29
N THR A 17 54.91 -12.04 -56.65
CA THR A 17 54.68 -12.74 -55.37
C THR A 17 54.56 -11.78 -54.19
N MET A 18 55.36 -10.71 -54.15
CA MET A 18 55.24 -9.66 -53.13
C MET A 18 53.91 -8.88 -53.23
N THR A 19 53.38 -8.69 -54.44
CA THR A 19 52.11 -8.01 -54.65
C THR A 19 50.93 -8.88 -54.23
N ALA A 20 50.95 -10.18 -54.60
CA ALA A 20 49.93 -11.15 -54.19
C ALA A 20 49.90 -11.42 -52.67
N ALA A 21 51.06 -11.47 -52.01
CA ALA A 21 51.13 -11.62 -50.55
C ALA A 21 50.60 -10.37 -49.81
N ARG A 22 50.82 -9.18 -50.37
CA ARG A 22 50.30 -7.91 -49.81
C ARG A 22 48.79 -7.79 -49.98
N THR A 23 48.24 -8.23 -51.11
CA THR A 23 46.77 -8.27 -51.32
C THR A 23 46.11 -9.32 -50.44
N SER A 24 46.69 -10.52 -50.29
CA SER A 24 46.20 -11.58 -49.39
C SER A 24 46.16 -11.14 -47.91
N LYS A 25 47.22 -10.49 -47.42
CA LYS A 25 47.25 -9.92 -46.05
C LYS A 25 46.24 -8.79 -45.86
N ALA A 26 46.04 -7.95 -46.88
CA ALA A 26 45.05 -6.87 -46.85
C ALA A 26 43.61 -7.43 -46.83
N GLU A 27 43.34 -8.48 -47.60
CA GLU A 27 42.04 -9.17 -47.58
C GLU A 27 41.77 -9.88 -46.26
N ALA A 28 42.78 -10.54 -45.67
CA ALA A 28 42.64 -11.15 -44.35
C ALA A 28 42.29 -10.10 -43.27
N ARG A 29 42.90 -8.91 -43.34
CA ARG A 29 42.57 -7.79 -42.46
C ARG A 29 41.16 -7.25 -42.70
N ARG A 30 40.73 -7.12 -43.96
CA ARG A 30 39.36 -6.70 -44.30
C ARG A 30 38.33 -7.69 -43.75
N ARG A 31 38.53 -8.99 -43.96
CA ARG A 31 37.64 -10.04 -43.42
C ARG A 31 37.61 -10.03 -41.89
N ALA A 32 38.74 -9.85 -41.23
CA ALA A 32 38.79 -9.74 -39.78
C ALA A 32 37.99 -8.51 -39.29
N VAL A 33 38.21 -7.34 -39.90
CA VAL A 33 37.48 -6.10 -39.55
C VAL A 33 35.98 -6.22 -39.82
N GLU A 34 35.58 -6.81 -40.94
CA GLU A 34 34.18 -7.06 -41.27
C GLU A 34 33.53 -8.06 -40.30
N ALA A 35 34.25 -9.11 -39.89
CA ALA A 35 33.78 -10.04 -38.87
C ALA A 35 33.59 -9.34 -37.50
N PHE A 36 34.54 -8.50 -37.08
CA PHE A 36 34.38 -7.67 -35.88
C PHE A 36 33.23 -6.68 -36.00
N ARG A 37 33.02 -6.08 -37.18
CA ARG A 37 31.91 -5.17 -37.43
C ARG A 37 30.57 -5.87 -37.28
N ARG A 38 30.39 -7.05 -37.89
CA ARG A 38 29.16 -7.85 -37.75
C ARG A 38 28.91 -8.27 -36.31
N ALA A 39 29.93 -8.75 -35.61
CA ALA A 39 29.80 -9.10 -34.19
C ALA A 39 29.41 -7.90 -33.31
N ASN A 40 29.90 -6.70 -33.65
CA ASN A 40 29.53 -5.47 -32.96
C ASN A 40 28.10 -5.02 -33.29
N GLU A 41 27.67 -5.15 -34.55
CA GLU A 41 26.29 -4.88 -34.99
C GLU A 41 25.29 -5.82 -34.29
N GLU A 42 25.62 -7.12 -34.18
CA GLU A 42 24.81 -8.11 -33.46
C GLU A 42 24.72 -7.82 -31.95
N ARG A 43 25.82 -7.36 -31.34
CA ARG A 43 25.79 -6.91 -29.94
C ARG A 43 24.94 -5.67 -29.77
N ALA A 44 25.10 -4.67 -30.64
CA ALA A 44 24.30 -3.44 -30.61
C ALA A 44 22.81 -3.67 -30.90
N ALA A 45 22.45 -4.70 -31.68
CA ALA A 45 21.06 -5.11 -31.86
C ALA A 45 20.48 -5.67 -30.56
N ARG A 46 21.18 -6.62 -29.93
CA ARG A 46 20.77 -7.20 -28.64
C ARG A 46 20.69 -6.15 -27.54
N ASP A 47 21.65 -5.24 -27.45
CA ASP A 47 21.64 -4.20 -26.42
C ASP A 47 20.43 -3.25 -26.56
N ARG A 48 20.00 -2.97 -27.80
CA ARG A 48 18.79 -2.16 -28.07
C ARG A 48 17.50 -2.88 -27.68
N GLU A 49 17.42 -4.19 -27.91
CA GLU A 49 16.28 -5.01 -27.49
C GLU A 49 16.26 -5.14 -25.96
N ASN A 50 17.39 -5.48 -25.36
CA ASN A 50 17.57 -5.60 -23.92
C ASN A 50 17.22 -4.32 -23.17
N LEU A 51 17.47 -3.13 -23.72
CA LEU A 51 17.13 -1.87 -23.07
C LEU A 51 15.61 -1.70 -22.90
N LYS A 52 14.82 -2.09 -23.91
CA LYS A 52 13.36 -2.03 -23.84
C LYS A 52 12.85 -3.03 -22.80
N ASP A 53 13.34 -4.25 -22.85
CA ASP A 53 12.93 -5.31 -21.93
C ASP A 53 13.37 -5.02 -20.50
N ALA A 54 14.54 -4.40 -20.29
CA ALA A 54 14.99 -3.94 -18.98
C ALA A 54 14.05 -2.89 -18.38
N THR A 55 13.53 -1.98 -19.20
CA THR A 55 12.55 -0.99 -18.75
C THR A 55 11.25 -1.65 -18.29
N ILE A 56 10.76 -2.63 -19.06
CA ILE A 56 9.58 -3.42 -18.71
C ILE A 56 9.82 -4.20 -17.41
N LEU A 57 10.99 -4.83 -17.27
CA LEU A 57 11.36 -5.59 -16.08
C LEU A 57 11.38 -4.71 -14.83
N ILE A 58 12.04 -3.55 -14.89
CA ILE A 58 12.13 -2.63 -13.74
C ILE A 58 10.73 -2.16 -13.35
N HIS A 59 9.92 -1.75 -14.33
CA HIS A 59 8.54 -1.34 -14.06
C HIS A 59 7.70 -2.45 -13.43
N ALA A 60 7.85 -3.69 -13.90
CA ALA A 60 7.15 -4.84 -13.34
C ALA A 60 7.59 -5.14 -11.90
N ILE A 61 8.89 -5.03 -11.59
CA ILE A 61 9.41 -5.19 -10.22
C ILE A 61 8.81 -4.13 -9.29
N ASP A 62 8.78 -2.86 -9.72
CA ASP A 62 8.21 -1.77 -8.93
C ASP A 62 6.71 -2.00 -8.66
N LYS A 63 5.96 -2.43 -9.68
CA LYS A 63 4.53 -2.74 -9.53
C LYS A 63 4.28 -3.94 -8.62
N LEU A 64 5.11 -4.97 -8.67
CA LEU A 64 5.01 -6.11 -7.76
C LEU A 64 5.31 -5.71 -6.32
N ALA A 65 6.29 -4.83 -6.10
CA ALA A 65 6.58 -4.28 -4.77
C ALA A 65 5.40 -3.46 -4.25
N GLU A 66 4.81 -2.59 -5.07
CA GLU A 66 3.61 -1.80 -4.74
C GLU A 66 2.42 -2.70 -4.35
N ILE A 67 2.14 -3.75 -5.14
CA ILE A 67 1.10 -4.74 -4.81
C ILE A 67 1.42 -5.47 -3.50
N GLY A 68 2.69 -5.80 -3.28
CA GLY A 68 3.17 -6.42 -2.05
C GLY A 68 2.87 -5.57 -0.82
N GLU A 69 3.18 -4.27 -0.87
CA GLU A 69 2.89 -3.32 0.20
C GLU A 69 1.40 -3.10 0.39
N TRP A 70 0.65 -2.90 -0.69
CA TRP A 70 -0.81 -2.80 -0.63
C TRP A 70 -1.44 -4.02 0.07
N LYS A 71 -0.99 -5.24 -0.26
CA LYS A 71 -1.49 -6.47 0.35
C LYS A 71 -1.12 -6.57 1.83
N LYS A 72 0.03 -6.03 2.26
CA LYS A 72 0.41 -5.96 3.69
C LYS A 72 -0.51 -5.02 4.44
N VAL A 73 -0.68 -3.78 3.95
CA VAL A 73 -1.57 -2.77 4.54
C VAL A 73 -3.00 -3.31 4.61
N ARG A 74 -3.52 -3.84 3.50
CA ARG A 74 -4.89 -4.36 3.44
C ARG A 74 -5.15 -5.49 4.44
N ARG A 75 -4.18 -6.37 4.67
CA ARG A 75 -4.31 -7.42 5.70
C ARG A 75 -4.25 -6.87 7.11
N ALA A 76 -3.44 -5.85 7.37
CA ALA A 76 -3.37 -5.20 8.67
C ALA A 76 -4.70 -4.52 9.00
N GLU A 77 -5.30 -3.79 8.05
CA GLU A 77 -6.62 -3.18 8.19
C GLU A 77 -7.71 -4.21 8.52
N LEU A 78 -7.76 -5.32 7.77
CA LEU A 78 -8.78 -6.35 7.99
C LEU A 78 -8.63 -7.03 9.35
N ARG A 79 -7.40 -7.25 9.83
CA ARG A 79 -7.16 -7.78 11.18
C ARG A 79 -7.61 -6.80 12.24
N ALA A 80 -7.22 -5.53 12.13
CA ALA A 80 -7.64 -4.50 13.08
C ALA A 80 -9.17 -4.34 13.14
N GLN A 81 -9.86 -4.45 12.00
CA GLN A 81 -11.33 -4.45 11.96
C GLN A 81 -11.93 -5.67 12.66
N ALA A 82 -11.39 -6.86 12.41
CA ALA A 82 -11.86 -8.08 13.05
C ALA A 82 -11.64 -8.06 14.57
N ASP A 83 -10.45 -7.62 15.01
CA ASP A 83 -10.11 -7.51 16.43
C ASP A 83 -11.01 -6.47 17.12
N ALA A 84 -11.21 -5.30 16.51
CA ALA A 84 -12.11 -4.27 17.03
C ALA A 84 -13.57 -4.73 17.09
N GLN A 85 -14.03 -5.58 16.15
CA GLN A 85 -15.36 -6.18 16.23
C GLN A 85 -15.46 -7.16 17.39
N LEU A 86 -14.46 -8.03 17.55
CA LEU A 86 -14.44 -9.02 18.62
C LEU A 86 -14.41 -8.36 20.01
N GLU A 87 -13.60 -7.31 20.18
CA GLU A 87 -13.56 -6.52 21.43
C GLU A 87 -14.92 -5.88 21.75
N ARG A 88 -15.63 -5.36 20.75
CA ARG A 88 -16.97 -4.80 20.94
C ARG A 88 -17.98 -5.87 21.34
N GLU A 89 -17.94 -7.03 20.69
CA GLU A 89 -18.82 -8.15 21.01
C GLU A 89 -18.53 -8.70 22.41
N GLU A 90 -17.26 -8.82 22.79
CA GLU A 90 -16.85 -9.22 24.13
C GLU A 90 -17.34 -8.20 25.17
N ALA A 91 -17.08 -6.90 24.95
CA ALA A 91 -17.52 -5.85 25.85
C ALA A 91 -19.04 -5.84 26.01
N LYS A 92 -19.80 -6.09 24.93
CA LYS A 92 -21.26 -6.24 24.98
C LYS A 92 -21.66 -7.43 25.83
N ARG A 93 -21.12 -8.63 25.56
CA ARG A 93 -21.46 -9.87 26.30
C ARG A 93 -21.12 -9.73 27.79
N VAL A 94 -19.95 -9.18 28.10
CA VAL A 94 -19.52 -8.90 29.48
C VAL A 94 -20.45 -7.87 30.13
N GLY A 95 -20.85 -6.83 29.40
CA GLY A 95 -21.82 -5.84 29.86
C GLY A 95 -23.19 -6.44 30.18
N ASP A 96 -23.71 -7.29 29.30
CA ASP A 96 -24.99 -7.98 29.44
C ASP A 96 -24.98 -8.89 30.68
N GLU A 97 -23.91 -9.67 30.88
CA GLU A 97 -23.78 -10.55 32.05
C GLU A 97 -23.65 -9.75 33.36
N ARG A 98 -22.89 -8.65 33.34
CA ARG A 98 -22.79 -7.75 34.51
C ARG A 98 -24.15 -7.14 34.87
N ALA A 99 -24.93 -6.72 33.88
CA ALA A 99 -26.27 -6.20 34.09
C ALA A 99 -27.22 -7.28 34.64
N ALA A 100 -27.16 -8.50 34.10
CA ALA A 100 -27.94 -9.64 34.58
C ALA A 100 -27.59 -9.98 36.04
N ALA A 101 -26.30 -10.02 36.38
CA ALA A 101 -25.80 -10.24 37.74
C ALA A 101 -26.26 -9.14 38.71
N GLY A 102 -26.15 -7.86 38.31
CA GLY A 102 -26.63 -6.72 39.09
C GLY A 102 -28.14 -6.81 39.36
N ALA A 103 -28.93 -7.12 38.34
CA ALA A 103 -30.37 -7.32 38.48
C ALA A 103 -30.71 -8.52 39.41
N ALA A 104 -29.94 -9.61 39.35
CA ALA A 104 -30.12 -10.74 40.25
C ALA A 104 -29.83 -10.37 41.70
N ILE A 105 -28.74 -9.64 41.96
CA ILE A 105 -28.40 -9.14 43.30
C ILE A 105 -29.50 -8.23 43.83
N GLU A 106 -30.05 -7.33 43.01
CA GLU A 106 -31.12 -6.45 43.47
C GLU A 106 -32.38 -7.22 43.84
N ARG A 107 -32.78 -8.21 43.02
CA ARG A 107 -33.89 -9.12 43.38
C ARG A 107 -33.64 -9.86 44.69
N MET A 108 -32.39 -10.21 45.00
CA MET A 108 -32.05 -10.83 46.29
C MET A 108 -32.20 -9.82 47.44
N ARG A 109 -31.74 -8.58 47.25
CA ARG A 109 -31.88 -7.51 48.25
C ARG A 109 -33.33 -7.15 48.53
N GLU A 110 -34.18 -7.15 47.51
CA GLU A 110 -35.64 -6.98 47.65
C GLU A 110 -36.27 -8.07 48.53
N ARG A 111 -35.67 -9.27 48.59
CA ARG A 111 -36.07 -10.37 49.50
C ARG A 111 -35.45 -10.26 50.89
N GLY A 112 -34.71 -9.20 51.19
CA GLY A 112 -34.10 -8.94 52.50
C GLY A 112 -32.66 -9.44 52.66
N GLU A 113 -32.04 -9.98 51.60
CA GLU A 113 -30.63 -10.40 51.64
C GLU A 113 -29.68 -9.18 51.69
N THR A 114 -28.64 -9.25 52.53
CA THR A 114 -27.57 -8.25 52.52
C THR A 114 -26.44 -8.68 51.58
N LEU A 115 -25.66 -7.74 51.02
CA LEU A 115 -24.52 -8.10 50.15
C LEU A 115 -23.54 -9.07 50.82
N THR A 116 -23.34 -8.96 52.14
CA THR A 116 -22.48 -9.84 52.93
C THR A 116 -23.06 -11.25 53.03
N THR A 117 -24.37 -11.36 53.23
CA THR A 117 -25.08 -12.64 53.28
C THR A 117 -25.06 -13.32 51.91
N ILE A 118 -25.31 -12.57 50.83
CA ILE A 118 -25.20 -13.05 49.43
C ILE A 118 -23.80 -13.59 49.15
N ALA A 119 -22.76 -12.83 49.50
CA ALA A 119 -21.37 -13.25 49.31
C ALA A 119 -21.06 -14.56 50.05
N THR A 120 -21.49 -14.66 51.31
CA THR A 120 -21.24 -15.82 52.17
C THR A 120 -22.00 -17.05 51.68
N ASN A 121 -23.30 -16.91 51.37
CA ASN A 121 -24.16 -18.02 50.95
C ASN A 121 -23.76 -18.62 49.60
N HIS A 122 -23.18 -17.80 48.70
CA HIS A 122 -22.80 -18.24 47.36
C HIS A 122 -21.29 -18.43 47.16
N GLY A 123 -20.48 -18.26 48.22
CA GLY A 123 -19.03 -18.44 48.14
C GLY A 123 -18.32 -17.45 47.21
N VAL A 124 -18.89 -16.24 47.04
CA VAL A 124 -18.35 -15.19 46.17
C VAL A 124 -17.73 -14.08 47.02
N ALA A 125 -16.59 -13.53 46.59
CA ALA A 125 -15.98 -12.41 47.28
C ALA A 125 -16.92 -11.20 47.37
N ILE A 126 -17.03 -10.59 48.57
CA ILE A 126 -17.88 -9.41 48.80
C ILE A 126 -17.57 -8.25 47.85
N GLY A 127 -16.31 -8.10 47.44
CA GLY A 127 -15.90 -7.11 46.45
C GLY A 127 -16.51 -7.34 45.08
N ALA A 128 -16.60 -8.59 44.63
CA ALA A 128 -17.22 -8.95 43.34
C ALA A 128 -18.72 -8.73 43.37
N VAL A 129 -19.40 -9.13 44.46
CA VAL A 129 -20.83 -8.84 44.66
C VAL A 129 -21.10 -7.33 44.63
N ARG A 130 -20.28 -6.53 45.33
CA ARG A 130 -20.39 -5.07 45.29
C ARG A 130 -20.13 -4.49 43.91
N ALA A 131 -19.16 -5.02 43.16
CA ALA A 131 -18.88 -4.58 41.79
C ALA A 131 -20.05 -4.87 40.85
N MET A 132 -20.63 -6.07 40.91
CA MET A 132 -21.79 -6.45 40.09
C MET A 132 -23.06 -5.68 40.47
N ALA A 133 -23.27 -5.41 41.77
CA ALA A 133 -24.39 -4.61 42.24
C ALA A 133 -24.42 -3.18 41.67
N ARG A 134 -23.27 -2.62 41.26
CA ARG A 134 -23.22 -1.30 40.59
C ARG A 134 -23.89 -1.29 39.22
N HIS A 135 -24.02 -2.46 38.61
CA HIS A 135 -24.68 -2.65 37.32
C HIS A 135 -26.16 -3.02 37.46
N ALA A 136 -26.72 -3.01 38.68
CA ALA A 136 -28.14 -3.20 38.88
C ALA A 136 -28.92 -2.10 38.16
N PRO A 137 -30.04 -2.43 37.49
CA PRO A 137 -30.88 -1.42 36.86
C PRO A 137 -31.42 -0.49 37.94
N ASN A 138 -31.07 0.79 37.86
CA ASN A 138 -31.67 1.80 38.73
C ASN A 138 -33.17 1.83 38.45
N SER A 139 -33.98 1.33 39.37
CA SER A 139 -35.45 1.39 39.31
C SER A 139 -36.01 2.82 39.37
N GLY A 140 -35.14 3.83 39.44
CA GLY A 140 -35.48 5.25 39.38
C GLY A 140 -35.16 5.88 38.02
N LYS A 141 -36.19 6.06 37.20
CA LYS A 141 -36.32 7.07 36.11
C LYS A 141 -35.39 6.89 34.89
N SER A 142 -35.82 6.06 33.94
CA SER A 142 -35.53 6.27 32.51
C SER A 142 -36.78 6.82 31.81
N LEU A 143 -37.18 8.05 32.14
CA LEU A 143 -38.02 8.83 31.23
C LEU A 143 -37.04 9.45 30.22
N GLN A 144 -36.95 8.83 29.04
CA GLN A 144 -36.21 9.38 27.91
C GLN A 144 -36.90 10.67 27.46
N GLN A 145 -36.52 11.80 28.05
CA GLN A 145 -36.82 13.12 27.50
C GLN A 145 -35.78 13.42 26.42
N SER A 146 -35.89 12.74 25.27
CA SER A 146 -35.29 13.22 24.04
C SER A 146 -36.27 14.21 23.42
N GLY A 147 -36.34 15.40 24.02
CA GLY A 147 -37.12 16.52 23.53
C GLY A 147 -36.42 17.15 22.33
N SER A 148 -37.00 16.93 21.16
CA SER A 148 -36.68 17.61 19.91
C SER A 148 -36.73 19.13 20.09
N HIS A 149 -35.60 19.81 19.97
CA HIS A 149 -35.58 21.27 19.80
C HIS A 149 -35.83 21.59 18.32
N ALA A 150 -37.10 21.86 18.00
CA ALA A 150 -37.52 22.45 16.73
C ALA A 150 -38.38 23.70 17.00
N LEU A 151 -37.82 24.85 16.59
CA LEU A 151 -38.47 26.08 16.09
C LEU A 151 -39.32 26.97 17.02
N GLY A 152 -39.07 28.29 16.92
CA GLY A 152 -39.95 29.38 17.39
C GLY A 152 -39.18 30.61 17.90
N THR A 153 -38.54 31.43 17.03
CA THR A 153 -39.06 32.68 16.42
C THR A 153 -39.30 33.89 17.36
N GLY A 154 -38.46 34.92 17.21
CA GLY A 154 -38.74 36.38 17.42
C GLY A 154 -38.54 36.93 18.83
N ARG A 155 -38.07 38.18 19.08
CA ARG A 155 -37.77 39.38 18.27
C ARG A 155 -37.21 40.50 19.19
N ALA A 156 -36.53 41.50 18.58
CA ALA A 156 -36.17 42.88 19.01
C ALA A 156 -34.81 43.06 19.75
N GLU A 157 -33.76 43.56 19.06
CA GLU A 157 -33.31 44.98 18.89
C GLU A 157 -32.60 45.52 20.15
N GLU A 158 -31.47 46.24 20.15
CA GLU A 158 -30.65 46.97 19.17
C GLU A 158 -29.26 47.19 19.83
N GLY A 159 -28.16 47.32 19.06
CA GLY A 159 -26.85 47.63 19.64
C GLY A 159 -25.67 47.54 18.66
N VAL A 160 -25.42 48.65 17.98
CA VAL A 160 -24.38 48.94 16.99
C VAL A 160 -22.95 48.58 17.44
N GLY A 161 -22.12 48.03 16.52
CA GLY A 161 -20.66 48.15 16.63
C GLY A 161 -19.81 47.13 15.85
N GLY A 162 -19.56 47.42 14.57
CA GLY A 162 -18.25 47.24 13.91
C GLY A 162 -17.71 45.83 13.64
N SER A 163 -17.54 45.50 12.36
CA SER A 163 -16.25 45.11 11.75
C SER A 163 -16.47 44.17 10.56
N SER A 164 -16.15 44.70 9.39
CA SER A 164 -15.96 44.07 8.09
C SER A 164 -15.12 42.78 8.14
N GLY A 165 -15.59 41.75 7.44
CA GLY A 165 -14.86 40.49 7.21
C GLY A 165 -15.53 39.62 6.14
N ALA A 166 -15.13 39.84 4.89
CA ALA A 166 -15.21 39.00 3.68
C ALA A 166 -16.09 37.73 3.69
N ALA A 167 -17.13 37.73 2.84
CA ALA A 167 -17.74 36.53 2.29
C ALA A 167 -17.52 36.51 0.77
N HIS A 168 -16.69 35.59 0.29
CA HIS A 168 -16.81 35.06 -1.06
C HIS A 168 -17.21 33.59 -0.90
N ALA A 169 -18.49 33.33 -1.15
CA ALA A 169 -19.02 31.99 -1.33
C ALA A 169 -18.68 31.56 -2.77
N GLU A 170 -17.77 30.62 -2.92
CA GLU A 170 -17.53 29.96 -4.20
C GLU A 170 -18.54 28.82 -4.35
N SER A 171 -19.31 28.96 -5.43
CA SER A 171 -20.29 28.05 -5.98
C SER A 171 -19.70 26.67 -6.25
N GLY A 172 -20.45 25.63 -5.88
CA GLY A 172 -20.22 24.29 -6.38
C GLY A 172 -20.47 24.23 -7.88
N GLU A 173 -19.42 23.95 -8.64
CA GLU A 173 -19.50 23.46 -10.01
C GLU A 173 -18.59 22.24 -10.15
N TRP A 174 -19.17 21.14 -10.61
CA TRP A 174 -18.49 19.88 -10.88
C TRP A 174 -17.71 20.01 -12.20
N PRO A 175 -16.45 19.55 -12.30
CA PRO A 175 -15.76 19.56 -13.58
C PRO A 175 -16.33 18.47 -14.50
N THR A 176 -16.97 18.89 -15.59
CA THR A 176 -17.25 18.03 -16.74
C THR A 176 -15.97 17.87 -17.55
N ASN A 177 -15.49 16.63 -17.60
CA ASN A 177 -14.28 16.25 -18.31
C ASN A 177 -14.53 16.39 -19.82
N ALA A 178 -13.81 17.31 -20.45
CA ALA A 178 -13.75 17.43 -21.90
C ALA A 178 -13.06 16.18 -22.49
N ALA A 179 -13.81 15.41 -23.27
CA ALA A 179 -13.28 14.43 -24.20
C ALA A 179 -12.75 15.18 -25.44
N THR A 180 -11.44 15.13 -25.66
CA THR A 180 -10.82 15.56 -26.91
C THR A 180 -10.90 14.41 -27.90
N ALA A 181 -11.50 14.68 -29.06
CA ALA A 181 -11.43 13.87 -30.28
C ALA A 181 -10.30 14.41 -31.19
#